data_AF-A0A319B503-F1
#
_entry.id   AF-A0A319B503-F1
#
_cell.length_a   1.000
_cell.length_b   1.000
_cell.length_c   1.000
_cell.angle_alpha   90.00
_cell.angle_beta   90.00
_cell.angle_gamma   90.00
#
_symmetry.space_group_name_H-M   'P 1'
#
loop_
_entity.id
_entity.type
_entity.pdbx_description
1 polymer ?
#
loop_
_entity_poly.entity_id
_entity_poly.type
_entity_poly.pdbx_seq_one_letter_code
_entity_poly.pdbx_strand_id
1 'polypeptide(L)'
;MIIPSNIIWFDDDDWPGLEISFPGGTRWEITTKVRECEDLYSQQDHEEGGIVSEARAVFVASKVAGQAPPTAVLKIHMQVPWWGSATKRPSIRAQQAVSEPSTRGEDEVEALRLLTEAGCSSTPALID
;
A
#
# COMPACT_ATOMS: atom_id res chain seq x y z
N MET A 1 -4.03 -11.22 19.29
CA MET A 1 -2.74 -10.52 19.45
C MET A 1 -1.99 -10.72 18.15
N ILE A 2 -1.84 -9.67 17.34
CA ILE A 2 -1.04 -9.74 16.11
C ILE A 2 0.41 -9.65 16.56
N ILE A 3 1.15 -10.75 16.49
CA ILE A 3 2.59 -10.73 16.73
C ILE A 3 3.21 -10.21 15.43
N PRO A 4 3.97 -9.09 15.45
CA PRO A 4 4.63 -8.60 14.25
C PRO A 4 5.55 -9.69 13.70
N SER A 5 5.50 -9.90 12.39
CA SER A 5 6.26 -10.93 11.68
C SER A 5 7.76 -10.69 11.74
N ASN A 6 8.17 -9.44 11.99
CA ASN A 6 9.54 -8.94 11.85
C ASN A 6 10.10 -9.12 10.42
N ILE A 7 9.21 -9.24 9.43
CA ILE A 7 9.55 -9.18 8.01
C ILE A 7 9.56 -7.71 7.60
N ILE A 8 10.58 -7.32 6.83
CA ILE A 8 10.63 -6.02 6.17
C ILE A 8 10.01 -6.21 4.79
N TRP A 9 8.83 -5.64 4.57
CA TRP A 9 8.13 -5.74 3.28
C TRP A 9 8.54 -4.64 2.31
N PHE A 10 8.87 -3.46 2.83
CA PHE A 10 9.31 -2.30 2.06
C PHE A 10 10.71 -1.90 2.54
N ASP A 11 11.75 -2.46 1.94
CA ASP A 11 13.15 -2.21 2.35
C ASP A 11 13.54 -0.74 2.14
N ASP A 12 14.21 -0.11 3.11
CA ASP A 12 14.56 1.31 3.03
C ASP A 12 15.52 1.63 1.85
N ASP A 13 16.23 0.63 1.33
CA ASP A 13 17.16 0.81 0.21
C ASP A 13 16.47 0.69 -1.17
N ASP A 14 15.27 0.13 -1.26
CA ASP A 14 14.62 -0.21 -2.54
C ASP A 14 13.68 0.89 -3.08
N TRP A 15 13.15 1.76 -2.22
CA TRP A 15 12.07 2.70 -2.57
C TRP A 15 12.50 4.15 -2.85
N PRO A 16 13.42 4.76 -2.08
CA PRO A 16 13.85 6.13 -2.35
C PRO A 16 14.45 6.30 -3.74
N GLY A 17 14.05 7.36 -4.44
CA GLY A 17 14.47 7.66 -5.82
C GLY A 17 13.63 6.99 -6.92
N LEU A 18 12.67 6.13 -6.57
CA LEU A 18 11.73 5.58 -7.55
C LEU A 18 10.73 6.63 -8.03
N GLU A 19 10.60 6.78 -9.35
CA GLU A 19 9.57 7.62 -9.98
C GLU A 19 8.31 6.81 -10.31
N ILE A 20 7.15 7.30 -9.87
CA ILE A 20 5.83 6.72 -10.14
C ILE A 20 5.00 7.73 -10.93
N SER A 21 4.40 7.26 -12.03
CA SER A 21 3.48 8.06 -12.85
C SER A 21 2.05 7.59 -12.63
N PHE A 22 1.12 8.54 -12.47
CA PHE A 22 -0.31 8.28 -12.32
C PHE A 22 -1.07 8.66 -13.61
N PRO A 23 -2.25 8.05 -13.86
CA PRO A 23 -3.05 8.33 -15.05
C PRO A 23 -3.43 9.80 -15.23
N GLY A 24 -3.59 10.57 -14.15
CA GLY A 24 -3.80 12.02 -14.17
C GLY A 24 -2.65 12.85 -14.76
N GLY A 25 -1.53 12.20 -15.11
CA GLY A 25 -0.35 12.85 -15.69
C GLY A 25 0.59 13.45 -14.64
N THR A 26 0.35 13.16 -13.35
CA THR A 26 1.29 13.49 -12.28
C THR A 26 2.42 12.46 -12.22
N ARG A 27 3.60 12.94 -11.82
CA ARG A 27 4.75 12.08 -11.56
C ARG A 27 5.40 12.46 -10.25
N TRP A 28 5.76 11.46 -9.47
CA TRP A 28 6.27 11.60 -8.12
C TRP A 28 7.52 10.76 -7.92
N GLU A 29 8.52 11.32 -7.25
CA GLU A 29 9.68 10.58 -6.77
C GLU A 29 9.47 10.24 -5.29
N ILE A 30 9.61 8.97 -4.93
CA ILE A 30 9.56 8.54 -3.53
C ILE A 30 10.82 9.02 -2.82
N THR A 31 10.66 9.65 -1.65
CA THR A 31 11.79 10.25 -0.92
C THR A 31 12.05 9.58 0.42
N THR A 32 11.02 9.33 1.22
CA THR A 32 11.20 8.87 2.61
C THR A 32 10.06 7.97 3.03
N LYS A 33 10.38 6.79 3.58
CA LYS A 33 9.41 5.91 4.24
C LYS A 33 9.04 6.49 5.60
N VAL A 34 7.75 6.69 5.83
CA VAL A 34 7.20 7.21 7.09
C VAL A 34 6.83 6.06 8.01
N ARG A 35 6.19 5.03 7.46
CA ARG A 35 5.65 3.91 8.23
C ARG A 35 5.43 2.69 7.36
N GLU A 36 5.63 1.52 7.95
CA GLU A 36 5.19 0.23 7.42
C GLU A 36 4.20 -0.42 8.40
N CYS A 37 3.20 -1.12 7.88
CA CYS A 37 2.24 -1.93 8.63
C CYS A 37 1.93 -3.21 7.87
N GLU A 38 1.50 -4.24 8.59
CA GLU A 38 1.03 -5.48 8.01
C GLU A 38 -0.24 -5.95 8.72
N ASP A 39 -1.12 -6.62 7.97
CA ASP A 39 -2.17 -7.47 8.49
C ASP A 39 -1.93 -8.87 7.93
N LEU A 40 -1.42 -9.76 8.78
CA LEU A 40 -1.17 -11.16 8.41
C LEU A 40 -2.28 -12.05 8.95
N TYR A 41 -2.80 -12.88 8.08
CA TYR A 41 -3.85 -13.83 8.37
C TYR A 41 -3.34 -15.26 8.22
N SER A 42 -4.06 -16.22 8.79
CA SER A 42 -3.72 -17.64 8.67
C SER A 42 -4.13 -18.20 7.30
N GLN A 43 -3.67 -19.41 6.99
CA GLN A 43 -4.15 -20.16 5.83
C GLN A 43 -5.67 -20.39 5.90
N GLN A 44 -6.21 -20.64 7.10
CA GLN A 44 -7.64 -20.88 7.28
C GLN A 44 -8.47 -19.63 6.96
N ASP A 45 -8.03 -18.46 7.43
CA ASP A 45 -8.68 -17.18 7.11
C ASP A 45 -8.72 -16.92 5.60
N HIS A 46 -7.68 -17.34 4.89
CA HIS A 46 -7.62 -17.23 3.43
C HIS A 46 -8.52 -18.24 2.73
N GLU A 47 -8.41 -19.52 3.06
CA GLU A 47 -9.12 -20.61 2.37
C GLU A 47 -10.61 -20.65 2.67
N GLU A 48 -11.00 -20.33 3.91
CA GLU A 48 -12.41 -20.37 4.34
C GLU A 48 -13.06 -18.98 4.28
N GLY A 49 -12.30 -17.93 4.55
CA GLY A 49 -12.81 -16.55 4.65
C GLY A 49 -12.49 -15.66 3.45
N GLY A 50 -11.65 -16.10 2.51
CA GLY A 50 -11.21 -15.29 1.38
C GLY A 50 -10.35 -14.09 1.78
N ILE A 51 -9.81 -14.07 3.01
CA ILE A 51 -9.07 -12.93 3.54
C ILE A 51 -7.63 -12.95 2.99
N VAL A 52 -7.21 -11.82 2.44
CA VAL A 52 -5.87 -11.65 1.87
C VAL A 52 -4.98 -10.92 2.87
N SER A 53 -3.77 -11.44 3.10
CA SER A 53 -2.77 -10.75 3.93
C SER A 53 -2.16 -9.59 3.16
N GLU A 54 -1.91 -8.49 3.85
CA GLU A 54 -1.48 -7.24 3.21
C GLU A 54 -0.38 -6.56 4.02
N ALA A 55 0.64 -6.06 3.32
CA ALA A 55 1.58 -5.08 3.84
C ALA A 55 1.33 -3.72 3.19
N ARG A 56 1.51 -2.66 3.98
CA ARG A 56 1.26 -1.28 3.57
C ARG A 56 2.42 -0.41 4.01
N ALA A 57 2.89 0.45 3.12
CA ALA A 57 3.85 1.48 3.47
C ALA A 57 3.37 2.87 3.07
N VAL A 58 3.69 3.84 3.92
CA VAL A 58 3.42 5.25 3.71
C VAL A 58 4.75 5.94 3.43
N PHE A 59 4.81 6.69 2.34
CA PHE A 59 5.97 7.43 1.89
C PHE A 59 5.65 8.91 1.70
N VAL A 60 6.66 9.76 1.89
CA VAL A 60 6.67 11.11 1.34
C VAL A 60 7.20 11.07 -0.08
N ALA A 61 6.57 11.79 -0.99
CA ALA A 61 7.00 11.93 -2.36
C ALA A 61 7.13 13.39 -2.78
N SER A 62 8.14 13.67 -3.60
CA SER A 62 8.37 14.97 -4.23
C SER A 62 7.74 14.98 -5.62
N LYS A 63 7.12 16.10 -6.01
CA LYS A 63 6.54 16.23 -7.34
C LYS A 63 7.64 16.40 -8.38
N VAL A 64 7.65 15.51 -9.38
CA VAL A 64 8.51 15.59 -10.57
C VAL A 64 7.80 16.32 -11.70
N ALA A 65 6.52 16.00 -11.94
CA ALA A 65 5.72 16.61 -13.01
C ALA A 65 4.22 16.64 -12.68
N GLY A 66 3.46 17.46 -13.41
CA GLY A 66 2.01 17.58 -13.30
C GLY A 66 1.51 18.74 -12.43
N GLN A 67 0.19 18.96 -12.46
CA GLN A 67 -0.50 20.01 -11.70
C GLN A 67 -0.91 19.48 -10.32
N ALA A 68 0.03 19.45 -9.39
CA ALA A 68 -0.18 19.01 -8.01
C ALA A 68 0.69 19.82 -7.01
N PRO A 69 0.47 19.69 -5.69
CA PRO A 69 1.35 20.26 -4.67
C PRO A 69 2.81 19.79 -4.80
N PRO A 70 3.80 20.48 -4.21
CA PRO A 70 5.22 20.10 -4.33
C PRO A 70 5.54 18.76 -3.63
N THR A 71 4.71 18.36 -2.66
CA THR A 71 4.88 17.14 -1.86
C THR A 71 3.54 16.43 -1.69
N ALA A 72 3.55 15.10 -1.70
CA ALA A 72 2.39 14.27 -1.41
C ALA A 72 2.77 13.12 -0.48
N VAL A 73 1.74 12.50 0.08
CA VAL A 73 1.85 11.22 0.78
C VAL A 73 1.42 10.13 -0.18
N LEU A 74 2.30 9.16 -0.43
CA LEU A 74 1.98 7.96 -1.20
C LEU A 74 1.79 6.80 -0.24
N LYS A 75 0.68 6.09 -0.37
CA LYS A 75 0.44 4.85 0.35
C LYS A 75 0.41 3.68 -0.63
N ILE A 76 1.27 2.71 -0.39
CA ILE A 76 1.44 1.54 -1.25
C ILE A 76 0.87 0.34 -0.51
N HIS A 77 -0.02 -0.37 -1.17
CA HIS A 77 -0.66 -1.58 -0.71
C HIS A 77 -0.08 -2.77 -1.48
N MET A 78 0.40 -3.79 -0.77
CA MET A 78 1.00 -4.99 -1.35
C MET A 78 0.38 -6.23 -0.72
N GLN A 79 -0.17 -7.12 -1.54
CA GLN A 79 -0.57 -8.44 -1.07
C GLN A 79 0.67 -9.24 -0.66
N VAL A 80 0.61 -9.82 0.55
CA VAL A 80 1.70 -10.62 1.11
C VAL A 80 1.21 -12.03 1.45
N PRO A 81 2.12 -12.99 1.60
CA PRO A 81 1.77 -14.37 1.91
C PRO A 81 1.10 -14.48 3.27
N TRP A 82 0.19 -15.44 3.44
CA TRP A 82 -0.39 -15.71 4.76
C TRP A 82 0.66 -16.24 5.74
N TRP A 83 0.36 -16.12 7.03
CA TRP A 83 1.24 -16.48 8.13
C TRP A 83 1.78 -17.91 8.01
N GLY A 84 3.08 -18.08 8.20
CA GLY A 84 3.77 -19.37 8.07
C GLY A 84 4.19 -19.74 6.64
N SER A 85 3.80 -18.94 5.64
CA SER A 85 4.21 -19.15 4.24
C SER A 85 5.21 -18.12 3.70
N ALA A 86 5.48 -17.05 4.45
CA ALA A 86 6.40 -15.98 4.04
C ALA A 86 7.82 -16.46 3.70
N THR A 87 8.31 -17.51 4.38
CA THR A 87 9.64 -18.09 4.14
C THR A 87 9.65 -19.16 3.04
N LYS A 88 8.50 -19.47 2.43
CA LYS A 88 8.42 -20.42 1.30
C LYS A 88 9.02 -19.79 0.04
N ARG A 89 9.26 -20.60 -0.99
CA ARG A 89 9.80 -20.12 -2.27
C ARG A 89 8.87 -19.06 -2.90
N PRO A 90 9.41 -18.07 -3.65
CA PRO A 90 8.61 -17.03 -4.30
C PRO A 90 7.47 -17.59 -5.15
N SER A 91 7.68 -18.70 -5.87
CA SER A 91 6.65 -19.34 -6.69
C SER A 91 5.47 -19.90 -5.90
N ILE A 92 5.68 -20.31 -4.64
CA ILE A 92 4.60 -20.77 -3.74
C ILE A 92 3.83 -19.57 -3.19
N ARG A 93 4.54 -18.52 -2.83
CA ARG A 93 3.95 -17.29 -2.30
C ARG A 93 3.12 -16.56 -3.35
N ALA A 94 3.60 -16.51 -4.59
CA ALA A 94 2.90 -15.88 -5.71
C ALA A 94 1.56 -16.55 -6.05
N GLN A 95 1.38 -17.84 -5.74
CA GLN A 95 0.11 -18.55 -5.95
C GLN A 95 -1.02 -18.08 -5.03
N GLN A 96 -0.69 -17.34 -3.96
CA GLN A 96 -1.64 -16.86 -2.96
C GLN A 96 -2.22 -15.48 -3.32
N ALA A 97 -1.61 -14.81 -4.30
CA ALA A 97 -2.08 -13.50 -4.74
C ALA A 97 -3.39 -13.63 -5.53
N VAL A 98 -4.30 -12.71 -5.28
CA VAL A 98 -5.56 -12.58 -6.01
C VAL A 98 -5.49 -11.39 -6.98
N SER A 99 -6.35 -11.37 -8.00
CA SER A 99 -6.37 -10.29 -9.00
C SER A 99 -6.87 -8.96 -8.43
N GLU A 100 -7.70 -9.03 -7.41
CA GLU A 100 -8.41 -7.89 -6.84
C GLU A 100 -7.51 -7.12 -5.85
N PRO A 101 -7.64 -5.79 -5.78
CA PRO A 101 -7.08 -5.02 -4.67
C PRO A 101 -7.63 -5.48 -3.33
N SER A 102 -6.93 -5.15 -2.24
CA SER A 102 -7.49 -5.40 -0.91
C SER A 102 -8.72 -4.51 -0.70
N THR A 103 -9.77 -5.06 -0.10
CA THR A 103 -10.98 -4.29 0.29
C THR A 103 -10.61 -3.07 1.13
N ARG A 104 -9.59 -3.20 1.99
CA ARG A 104 -9.10 -2.09 2.80
C ARG A 104 -8.52 -0.95 1.95
N GLY A 105 -7.76 -1.27 0.89
CA GLY A 105 -7.25 -0.27 -0.04
C GLY A 105 -8.36 0.42 -0.80
N GLU A 106 -9.36 -0.33 -1.26
CA GLU A 106 -10.54 0.21 -1.95
C GLU A 106 -11.35 1.15 -1.05
N ASP A 107 -11.64 0.72 0.18
CA ASP A 107 -12.36 1.51 1.19
C ASP A 107 -11.62 2.80 1.53
N GLU A 108 -10.29 2.77 1.61
CA GLU A 108 -9.48 3.95 1.91
C GLU A 108 -9.48 4.97 0.77
N VAL A 109 -9.37 4.49 -0.48
CA VAL A 109 -9.48 5.36 -1.67
C VAL A 109 -10.88 5.96 -1.75
N GLU A 110 -11.93 5.17 -1.54
CA GLU A 110 -13.31 5.65 -1.57
C GLU A 110 -13.58 6.67 -0.46
N ALA A 111 -13.10 6.42 0.76
CA ALA A 111 -13.20 7.37 1.85
C ALA A 111 -12.49 8.69 1.52
N LEU A 112 -11.26 8.64 1.01
CA LEU A 112 -10.52 9.85 0.61
C LEU A 112 -11.21 10.60 -0.52
N ARG A 113 -11.79 9.89 -1.50
CA ARG A 113 -12.57 10.49 -2.59
C ARG A 113 -13.75 11.28 -2.03
N LEU A 114 -14.59 10.65 -1.19
CA LEU A 114 -15.75 11.28 -0.57
C LEU A 114 -15.38 12.50 0.28
N LEU A 115 -14.31 12.39 1.07
CA LEU A 115 -13.84 13.48 1.94
C LEU A 115 -13.26 14.65 1.14
N THR A 116 -12.59 14.36 0.01
CA THR A 116 -12.07 15.37 -0.91
C THR A 116 -13.21 16.12 -1.60
N GLU A 117 -14.21 15.39 -2.11
CA GLU A 117 -15.41 15.98 -2.73
C GLU A 117 -16.22 16.85 -1.77
N ALA A 118 -16.26 16.47 -0.49
CA ALA A 118 -16.89 17.25 0.57
C ALA A 118 -16.07 18.50 0.99
N GLY A 119 -14.87 18.70 0.45
CA GLY A 119 -13.98 19.81 0.82
C GLY A 119 -13.52 19.74 2.28
N CYS A 120 -13.38 18.53 2.82
CA CYS A 120 -13.01 18.33 4.22
C CYS A 120 -11.57 18.80 4.48
N SER A 121 -11.39 19.81 5.33
CA SER A 121 -10.07 20.41 5.62
C SER A 121 -9.22 19.62 6.61
N SER A 122 -9.80 18.64 7.31
CA SER A 122 -9.10 17.80 8.30
C SER A 122 -8.52 16.52 7.71
N THR A 123 -8.67 16.30 6.41
CA THR A 123 -8.25 15.08 5.72
C THR A 123 -7.38 15.44 4.51
N PRO A 124 -6.35 14.64 4.17
CA PRO A 124 -5.62 14.84 2.93
C PRO A 124 -6.57 14.75 1.72
N ALA A 125 -6.31 15.56 0.70
CA ALA A 125 -7.00 15.45 -0.58
C ALA A 125 -6.44 14.27 -1.39
N LEU A 126 -7.32 13.52 -2.04
CA LEU A 126 -6.92 12.51 -3.02
C LEU A 126 -6.35 13.20 -4.27
N ILE A 127 -5.21 12.72 -4.75
CA ILE A 127 -4.49 13.24 -5.92
C ILE A 127 -4.46 12.14 -6.99
N ASP A 128 -4.71 12.51 -8.24
CA ASP A 128 -4.53 11.70 -9.46
C ASP A 128 -3.44 12.33 -10.34
#